data_AF-A0A0F7EHT3-F1
#
_entry.id   AF-A0A0F7EHT3-F1
#
_cell.length_a   1.000
_cell.length_b   1.000
_cell.length_c   1.000
_cell.angle_alpha   90.00
_cell.angle_beta   90.00
_cell.angle_gamma   90.00
#
_symmetry.space_group_name_H-M   'P 1'
#
loop_
_entity.id
_entity.type
_entity.pdbx_description
1 polymer ?
#
loop_
_entity_poly.entity_id
_entity_poly.type
_entity_poly.pdbx_seq_one_letter_code
_entity_poly.pdbx_strand_id
1 'polypeptide(L)'
;MMNTNASPEPEPNPEPNPNPEPEPNPNPNPTGNALLVIYMDSGLIKEFEMTNEEIRNFTEWYEGRAKGNGREAYIVNKKYNIGPFNSRKDFISYSHIESFEVQEYSR
;
A
#
# COMPACT_ATOMS: atom_id res chain seq x y z
N MET A 1 64.35 32.45 -32.21
CA MET A 1 63.30 33.00 -31.32
C MET A 1 61.97 32.69 -31.99
N MET A 2 60.96 32.00 -31.47
CA MET A 2 60.70 31.23 -30.23
C MET A 2 59.77 30.07 -30.65
N ASN A 3 59.94 28.89 -30.05
CA ASN A 3 59.11 27.71 -30.28
C ASN A 3 58.07 27.65 -29.14
N THR A 4 56.79 27.88 -29.42
CA THR A 4 55.72 27.78 -28.40
C THR A 4 55.00 26.45 -28.53
N ASN A 5 55.48 25.44 -27.81
CA ASN A 5 54.76 24.18 -27.65
C ASN A 5 53.90 24.30 -26.38
N ALA A 6 52.62 24.64 -26.53
CA ALA A 6 51.66 24.63 -25.44
C ALA A 6 51.17 23.19 -25.22
N SER A 7 51.46 22.60 -24.06
CA SER A 7 50.94 21.29 -23.66
C SER A 7 49.50 21.46 -23.16
N PRO A 8 48.54 20.61 -23.58
CA PRO A 8 47.18 20.68 -23.05
C PRO A 8 47.14 20.14 -21.60
N GLU A 9 46.43 20.86 -20.72
CA GLU A 9 46.12 20.40 -19.36
C GLU A 9 45.18 19.18 -19.39
N PRO A 10 45.28 18.24 -18.43
CA PRO A 10 44.37 17.09 -18.35
C PRO A 10 42.98 17.51 -17.87
N GLU A 11 41.94 16.95 -18.50
CA GLU A 11 40.54 17.17 -18.12
C GLU A 11 40.20 16.60 -16.72
N PRO A 12 39.25 17.20 -15.99
CA PRO A 12 38.84 16.71 -14.67
C PRO A 12 38.08 15.38 -14.78
N ASN A 13 38.40 14.46 -13.86
CA ASN A 13 37.79 13.13 -13.79
C ASN A 13 36.31 13.22 -13.35
N PRO A 14 35.36 12.46 -13.94
CA PRO A 14 33.95 12.50 -13.54
C PRO A 14 33.75 12.01 -12.10
N GLU A 15 32.89 12.69 -11.35
CA GLU A 15 32.47 12.25 -10.02
C GLU A 15 31.73 10.89 -10.07
N PRO A 16 31.88 10.04 -9.05
CA PRO A 16 31.18 8.75 -9.00
C PRO A 16 29.67 8.95 -8.81
N ASN A 17 28.89 8.28 -9.65
CA ASN A 17 27.43 8.29 -9.62
C ASN A 17 26.90 7.73 -8.28
N PRO A 18 25.88 8.33 -7.64
CA PRO A 18 25.31 7.78 -6.41
C PRO A 18 24.70 6.40 -6.66
N ASN A 19 25.05 5.46 -5.79
CA ASN A 19 24.53 4.10 -5.81
C ASN A 19 22.99 4.13 -5.61
N PRO A 20 22.18 3.45 -6.43
CA PRO A 20 20.74 3.40 -6.24
C PRO A 20 20.38 2.83 -4.85
N GLU A 21 19.43 3.46 -4.18
CA GLU A 21 18.86 2.94 -2.93
C GLU A 21 18.28 1.54 -3.15
N PRO A 22 18.40 0.62 -2.17
CA PRO A 22 17.83 -0.71 -2.29
C PRO A 22 16.30 -0.61 -2.43
N GLU A 23 15.75 -1.23 -3.48
CA GLU A 23 14.30 -1.35 -3.64
C GLU A 23 13.69 -2.09 -2.44
N PRO A 24 12.48 -1.70 -1.97
CA PRO A 24 11.79 -2.43 -0.91
C PRO A 24 11.58 -3.88 -1.35
N ASN A 25 12.12 -4.80 -0.55
CA ASN A 25 12.02 -6.24 -0.77
C ASN A 25 10.53 -6.62 -0.90
N PRO A 26 10.07 -7.28 -1.98
CA PRO A 26 8.69 -7.73 -2.07
C PRO A 26 8.42 -8.67 -0.91
N ASN A 27 7.61 -8.21 0.04
CA ASN A 27 7.09 -9.03 1.12
C ASN A 27 6.49 -10.30 0.48
N PRO A 28 6.83 -11.52 0.93
CA PRO A 28 6.38 -12.74 0.28
C PRO A 28 4.86 -12.70 0.24
N ASN A 29 4.31 -12.50 -0.96
CA ASN A 29 2.88 -12.39 -1.18
C ASN A 29 2.27 -13.69 -0.63
N PRO A 30 1.49 -13.66 0.48
CA PRO A 30 0.90 -14.88 0.96
C PRO A 30 0.01 -15.40 -0.17
N THR A 31 0.20 -16.63 -0.61
CA THR A 31 -0.76 -17.27 -1.52
C THR A 31 -1.93 -17.72 -0.65
N GLY A 32 -2.82 -16.80 -0.27
CA GLY A 32 -3.93 -17.07 0.63
C GLY A 32 -4.85 -15.87 0.86
N ASN A 33 -6.10 -16.14 1.26
CA ASN A 33 -6.97 -15.12 1.83
C ASN A 33 -6.48 -14.77 3.24
N ALA A 34 -6.95 -13.63 3.77
CA ALA A 34 -6.79 -13.22 5.16
C ALA A 34 -8.14 -12.71 5.68
N LEU A 35 -8.31 -12.71 7.00
CA LEU A 35 -9.46 -12.11 7.65
C LEU A 35 -9.12 -10.68 8.08
N LEU A 36 -9.81 -9.70 7.50
CA LEU A 36 -9.80 -8.32 7.98
C LEU A 36 -10.89 -8.16 9.03
N VAL A 37 -10.49 -7.78 10.25
CA VAL A 37 -11.40 -7.45 11.35
C VAL A 37 -11.30 -5.95 11.61
N ILE A 38 -12.43 -5.24 11.56
CA ILE A 38 -12.48 -3.79 11.78
C ILE A 38 -13.35 -3.52 13.00
N TYR A 39 -12.76 -2.85 13.98
CA TYR A 39 -13.44 -2.36 15.17
C TYR A 39 -13.87 -0.91 14.89
N MET A 40 -15.17 -0.68 14.86
CA MET A 40 -15.74 0.65 14.67
C MET A 40 -15.92 1.34 16.02
N ASP A 41 -15.83 2.66 16.06
CA ASP A 41 -16.06 3.49 17.26
C ASP A 41 -17.44 3.29 17.91
N SER A 42 -18.42 2.86 17.13
CA SER A 42 -19.76 2.44 17.57
C SER A 42 -19.79 1.15 18.39
N GLY A 43 -18.69 0.41 18.47
CA GLY A 43 -18.62 -0.95 19.00
C GLY A 43 -19.04 -2.05 18.02
N LEU A 44 -19.45 -1.69 16.79
CA LEU A 44 -19.70 -2.66 15.72
C LEU A 44 -18.39 -3.28 15.24
N ILE A 45 -18.35 -4.61 15.16
CA ILE A 45 -17.25 -5.35 14.55
C ILE A 45 -17.67 -5.77 13.13
N LYS A 46 -16.81 -5.49 12.14
CA LYS A 46 -17.00 -5.93 10.75
C LYS A 46 -15.87 -6.88 10.36
N GLU A 47 -16.24 -8.04 9.83
CA GLU A 47 -15.31 -9.08 9.40
C GLU A 47 -15.43 -9.35 7.90
N PHE A 48 -14.28 -9.43 7.23
CA PHE A 48 -14.21 -9.67 5.80
C PHE A 48 -13.08 -10.63 5.47
N GLU A 49 -13.41 -11.74 4.83
CA GLU A 49 -12.41 -12.55 4.14
C GLU A 49 -12.00 -11.82 2.86
N MET A 50 -10.71 -11.51 2.74
CA MET A 50 -10.12 -10.72 1.68
C MET A 50 -8.89 -11.41 1.10
N THR A 51 -8.61 -11.19 -0.19
CA THR A 51 -7.31 -11.55 -0.77
C THR A 51 -6.23 -10.60 -0.27
N ASN A 52 -4.94 -10.95 -0.42
CA ASN A 52 -3.86 -10.03 -0.05
C ASN A 52 -3.83 -8.75 -0.87
N GLU A 53 -4.30 -8.80 -2.12
CA GLU A 53 -4.50 -7.59 -2.91
C GLU A 53 -5.60 -6.70 -2.31
N GLU A 54 -6.72 -7.29 -1.89
CA GLU A 54 -7.82 -6.56 -1.23
C GLU A 54 -7.38 -5.96 0.12
N ILE A 55 -6.57 -6.68 0.91
CA ILE A 55 -5.95 -6.18 2.14
C ILE A 55 -5.01 -5.01 1.84
N ARG A 56 -4.10 -5.15 0.87
CA ARG A 56 -3.19 -4.06 0.47
C ARG A 56 -3.96 -2.81 0.07
N ASN A 57 -4.99 -2.97 -0.78
CA ASN A 57 -5.83 -1.87 -1.23
C ASN A 57 -6.56 -1.18 -0.07
N PHE A 58 -7.01 -1.94 0.95
CA PHE A 58 -7.61 -1.39 2.16
C PHE A 58 -6.60 -0.57 2.96
N THR A 59 -5.41 -1.12 3.23
CA THR A 59 -4.35 -0.45 3.98
C THR A 59 -3.88 0.83 3.29
N GLU A 60 -3.65 0.79 1.97
CA GLU A 60 -3.28 1.97 1.18
C GLU A 60 -4.35 3.06 1.24
N TRP A 61 -5.64 2.68 1.14
CA TRP A 61 -6.74 3.62 1.31
C TRP A 61 -6.74 4.25 2.71
N TYR A 62 -6.60 3.43 3.76
CA TYR A 62 -6.61 3.89 5.15
C TYR A 62 -5.47 4.87 5.43
N GLU A 63 -4.24 4.51 5.06
CA GLU A 63 -3.07 5.39 5.23
C GLU A 63 -3.15 6.64 4.36
N GLY A 64 -3.62 6.50 3.13
CA GLY A 64 -3.86 7.63 2.23
C GLY A 64 -4.83 8.63 2.87
N ARG A 65 -5.90 8.13 3.49
CA ARG A 65 -6.86 8.96 4.23
C ARG A 65 -6.29 9.57 5.50
N ALA A 66 -5.50 8.82 6.27
CA ALA A 66 -4.79 9.34 7.45
C ALA A 66 -3.81 10.48 7.11
N LYS A 67 -3.23 10.48 5.91
CA LYS A 67 -2.39 11.56 5.38
C LYS A 67 -3.19 12.76 4.85
N GLY A 68 -4.52 12.75 4.99
CA GLY A 68 -5.42 13.81 4.53
C GLY A 68 -5.86 13.69 3.07
N ASN A 69 -5.50 12.61 2.37
CA ASN A 69 -5.84 12.38 0.97
C ASN A 69 -7.01 11.40 0.83
N GLY A 70 -7.37 11.02 -0.40
CA GLY A 70 -8.30 9.91 -0.64
C GLY A 70 -9.76 10.14 -0.21
N ARG A 71 -10.55 9.06 -0.26
CA ARG A 71 -11.99 9.07 0.01
C ARG A 71 -12.27 8.77 1.48
N GLU A 72 -13.37 9.32 2.00
CA GLU A 72 -13.83 9.02 3.36
C GLU A 72 -14.32 7.58 3.54
N ALA A 73 -14.77 6.91 2.47
CA ALA A 73 -15.29 5.56 2.53
C ALA A 73 -14.50 4.57 1.68
N TYR A 74 -14.23 3.38 2.23
CA TYR A 74 -13.81 2.19 1.51
C TYR A 74 -15.02 1.30 1.21
N ILE A 75 -15.03 0.68 0.03
CA ILE A 75 -16.16 -0.13 -0.43
C ILE A 75 -15.72 -1.58 -0.52
N VAL A 76 -16.33 -2.44 0.31
CA VAL A 76 -16.16 -3.89 0.21
C VAL A 76 -17.32 -4.48 -0.56
N ASN A 77 -17.01 -5.18 -1.66
CA ASN A 77 -18.00 -5.99 -2.35
C ASN A 77 -18.14 -7.32 -1.60
N LYS A 78 -19.29 -7.55 -0.96
CA LYS A 78 -19.54 -8.81 -0.25
C LYS A 78 -19.68 -9.94 -1.27
N LYS A 79 -19.02 -11.06 -1.00
CA LYS A 79 -19.08 -12.29 -1.80
C LYS A 79 -20.09 -13.30 -1.22
N TYR A 80 -20.63 -13.02 -0.04
CA TYR A 80 -21.52 -13.90 0.73
C TYR A 80 -22.83 -13.19 1.09
N ASN A 81 -23.85 -13.97 1.48
CA ASN A 81 -25.17 -13.48 1.89
C ASN A 81 -25.77 -12.47 0.91
N ILE A 82 -25.62 -12.75 -0.40
CA ILE A 82 -26.09 -11.90 -1.50
C ILE A 82 -27.60 -11.99 -1.65
N GLY A 83 -28.21 -13.14 -1.36
CA GLY A 83 -29.66 -13.32 -1.43
C GLY A 83 -30.22 -12.96 -2.82
N PRO A 84 -31.42 -12.34 -2.91
CA PRO A 84 -32.06 -12.00 -4.18
C PRO A 84 -31.48 -10.73 -4.83
N PHE A 85 -30.37 -10.18 -4.34
CA PHE A 85 -29.81 -8.92 -4.82
C PHE A 85 -28.75 -9.14 -5.90
N ASN A 86 -28.60 -8.20 -6.83
CA ASN A 86 -27.55 -8.26 -7.87
C ASN A 86 -26.14 -8.08 -7.29
N SER A 87 -26.01 -7.30 -6.21
CA SER A 87 -24.75 -7.13 -5.48
C SER A 87 -25.04 -6.62 -4.08
N ARG A 88 -24.11 -6.89 -3.15
CA ARG A 88 -24.15 -6.33 -1.80
C ARG A 88 -22.81 -5.69 -1.49
N LYS A 89 -22.84 -4.42 -1.09
CA LYS A 89 -21.65 -3.62 -0.76
C LYS A 89 -21.72 -3.16 0.68
N ASP A 90 -20.57 -3.14 1.34
CA ASP A 90 -20.40 -2.53 2.66
C ASP A 90 -19.52 -1.29 2.52
N PHE A 91 -19.91 -0.19 3.16
CA PHE A 91 -19.19 1.07 3.12
C PHE A 91 -18.59 1.30 4.50
N ILE A 92 -17.26 1.31 4.57
CA ILE A 92 -16.51 1.52 5.80
C ILE A 92 -16.06 2.97 5.80
N SER A 93 -16.49 3.75 6.80
CA SER A 93 -16.10 5.16 6.94
C SER A 93 -14.82 5.26 7.76
N TYR A 94 -13.80 5.94 7.23
CA TYR A 94 -12.50 6.11 7.88
C TYR A 94 -12.63 6.75 9.27
N SER A 95 -13.41 7.83 9.38
CA SER A 95 -13.62 8.57 10.63
C SER A 95 -14.29 7.77 11.75
N HIS A 96 -14.85 6.60 11.44
CA HIS A 96 -15.51 5.71 12.40
C HIS A 96 -14.72 4.42 12.65
N ILE A 97 -13.54 4.25 12.06
CA ILE A 97 -12.65 3.14 12.39
C ILE A 97 -11.92 3.49 13.68
N GLU A 98 -12.07 2.66 14.71
CA GLU A 98 -11.26 2.73 15.93
C GLU A 98 -9.92 2.01 15.73
N SER A 99 -9.96 0.78 15.22
CA SER A 99 -8.78 -0.01 14.88
C SER A 99 -9.13 -1.15 13.91
N PHE A 100 -8.12 -1.83 13.36
CA PHE A 100 -8.31 -3.04 12.57
C PHE A 100 -7.17 -4.03 12.75
N GLU A 101 -7.47 -5.30 12.48
CA GLU A 101 -6.52 -6.41 12.48
C GLU A 101 -6.57 -7.14 11.14
N VAL A 102 -5.41 -7.60 10.67
CA VAL A 102 -5.29 -8.53 9.55
C VAL A 102 -4.81 -9.87 10.11
N GLN A 103 -5.63 -10.90 9.99
CA GLN A 103 -5.30 -12.24 10.46
C GLN A 103 -5.04 -13.14 9.26
N GLU A 104 -3.78 -13.55 9.08
CA GLU A 104 -3.38 -14.48 8.03
C GLU A 104 -3.58 -15.93 8.48
N TYR A 105 -4.10 -16.79 7.60
CA TYR A 105 -4.26 -18.20 7.92
C TYR A 105 -2.90 -18.93 7.95
N SER A 106 -2.65 -19.69 9.01
CA SER A 106 -1.57 -20.68 9.03
C SER A 106 -1.90 -21.77 7.99
N ARG A 107 -1.02 -21.96 7.00
CA ARG A 107 -1.17 -23.03 6.00
C ARG A 107 -1.16 -24.42 6.62
#